data_AF-A0A1A2CSV5-F1
#
_entry.id   AF-A0A1A2CSV5-F1
#
_cell.length_a   1.000
_cell.length_b   1.000
_cell.length_c   1.000
_cell.angle_alpha   90.00
_cell.angle_beta   90.00
_cell.angle_gamma   90.00
#
_symmetry.space_group_name_H-M   'P 1'
#
loop_
_entity.id
_entity.type
_entity.pdbx_description
1 polymer ?
#
loop_
_entity_poly.entity_id
_entity_poly.type
_entity_poly.pdbx_seq_one_letter_code
_entity_poly.pdbx_strand_id
1 'polypeptide(L)'
;MRNVRKTLIVAALTGALVTVPSAGTANAEPAGFDPNVPPAEAGPDAAPPAPEGFDPNAMPDALAPVDAPPVAEPAGFNPNVPPVPAPDAPPPAPVGFDPNVPPPADAQPIEAPPAPKAYSVNWDAIAQCESGGNWGINTGNGFSGGLQFTASTWRANGGTGSAQSASREEQIRVAENVLRSQGIGAWPVCGRRG
;
A
#
# COMPACT_ATOMS: atom_id res chain seq x y z
N MET A 1 -8.47 48.11 20.08
CA MET A 1 -7.12 48.65 19.81
C MET A 1 -6.33 47.51 19.15
N ARG A 2 -6.25 47.49 17.82
CA ARG A 2 -5.03 47.85 17.04
C ARG A 2 -3.84 46.99 17.48
N ASN A 3 -3.46 45.95 16.73
CA ASN A 3 -2.33 45.96 15.78
C ASN A 3 -1.96 44.47 15.48
N VAL A 4 -1.59 43.94 14.30
CA VAL A 4 -1.11 44.47 13.02
C VAL A 4 -1.32 43.37 11.95
N ARG A 5 -1.76 43.80 10.76
CA ARG A 5 -1.74 43.08 9.48
C ARG A 5 -0.29 43.00 8.96
N LYS A 6 0.16 41.86 8.40
CA LYS A 6 1.25 41.68 7.39
C LYS A 6 1.73 40.21 7.47
N THR A 7 1.84 39.38 6.44
CA THR A 7 2.10 39.60 5.02
C THR A 7 1.65 38.35 4.24
N LEU A 8 0.73 38.52 3.30
CA LEU A 8 0.45 37.55 2.23
C LEU A 8 1.62 37.62 1.25
N ILE A 9 2.44 36.57 1.17
CA ILE A 9 3.42 36.40 0.09
C ILE A 9 2.70 35.66 -1.04
N VAL A 10 2.15 36.42 -1.97
CA VAL A 10 1.72 35.93 -3.29
C VAL A 10 3.00 35.80 -4.11
N ALA A 11 3.52 34.58 -4.22
CA ALA A 11 4.55 34.27 -5.20
C ALA A 11 3.88 34.08 -6.56
N ALA A 12 3.93 35.14 -7.38
CA ALA A 12 3.67 35.04 -8.81
C ALA A 12 4.82 34.25 -9.46
N LEU A 13 4.62 32.94 -9.66
CA LEU A 13 5.51 32.14 -10.47
C LEU A 13 5.13 32.35 -11.94
N THR A 14 5.88 33.26 -12.56
CA THR A 14 6.03 33.38 -14.01
C THR A 14 6.27 32.01 -14.64
N GLY A 15 5.37 31.61 -15.52
CA GLY A 15 5.45 30.38 -16.29
C GLY A 15 6.67 30.38 -17.21
N ALA A 16 7.50 29.35 -17.07
CA ALA A 16 8.35 28.89 -18.15
C ALA A 16 7.54 27.86 -18.96
N LEU A 17 7.08 28.26 -20.14
CA LEU A 17 6.61 27.33 -21.17
C LEU A 17 7.80 26.45 -21.56
N VAL A 18 7.81 25.21 -21.10
CA VAL A 18 8.66 24.17 -21.69
C VAL A 18 8.00 23.78 -23.01
N THR A 19 8.61 24.21 -24.11
CA THR A 19 8.36 23.69 -25.45
C THR A 19 8.70 22.20 -25.43
N VAL A 20 7.67 21.37 -25.43
CA VAL A 20 7.82 19.93 -25.70
C VAL A 20 8.13 19.78 -27.19
N PRO A 21 9.21 19.10 -27.61
CA PRO A 21 9.36 18.73 -29.00
C PRO A 21 8.22 17.78 -29.37
N SER A 22 7.43 18.22 -30.34
CA SER A 22 6.35 17.44 -30.95
C SER A 22 6.88 16.10 -31.41
N ALA A 23 6.13 15.05 -31.07
CA ALA A 23 6.30 13.72 -31.61
C ALA A 23 6.29 13.76 -33.15
N GLY A 24 7.08 12.85 -33.72
CA GLY A 24 7.40 12.78 -35.13
C GLY A 24 6.21 12.76 -36.07
N THR A 25 6.46 13.31 -37.25
CA THR A 25 5.66 13.22 -38.45
C THR A 25 5.49 11.75 -38.88
N ALA A 26 4.31 11.19 -38.66
CA ALA A 26 3.81 10.13 -39.54
C ALA A 26 3.11 10.82 -40.72
N ASN A 27 3.65 10.63 -41.92
CA ASN A 27 3.04 11.09 -43.15
C ASN A 27 1.69 10.36 -43.34
N ALA A 28 0.60 11.11 -43.31
CA ALA A 28 -0.68 10.67 -43.85
C ALA A 28 -0.98 11.53 -45.08
N GLU A 29 -1.00 10.86 -46.23
CA GLU A 29 -1.30 11.42 -47.54
C GLU A 29 -2.75 11.97 -47.56
N PRO A 30 -3.03 13.09 -48.26
CA PRO A 30 -4.39 13.61 -48.33
C PRO A 30 -5.21 12.80 -49.35
N ALA A 31 -5.87 11.73 -48.90
CA ALA A 31 -6.93 11.10 -49.68
C ALA A 31 -8.15 12.02 -49.69
N GLY A 32 -8.57 12.42 -50.90
CA GLY A 32 -9.71 13.29 -51.13
C GLY A 32 -11.00 12.74 -50.52
N PHE A 33 -11.76 13.63 -49.90
CA PHE A 33 -13.07 13.33 -49.34
C PHE A 33 -14.11 13.34 -50.47
N ASP A 34 -14.51 12.16 -50.92
CA ASP A 34 -15.60 11.98 -51.90
C ASP A 34 -16.96 12.07 -51.19
N PRO A 35 -17.81 13.06 -51.50
CA PRO A 35 -19.07 13.28 -50.80
C PRO A 35 -20.20 12.28 -51.15
N ASN A 36 -19.95 11.27 -51.98
CA ASN A 36 -20.95 10.26 -52.37
C ASN A 36 -20.75 8.87 -51.75
N VAL A 37 -19.80 8.70 -50.82
CA VAL A 37 -19.59 7.41 -50.13
C VAL A 37 -20.44 7.36 -48.85
N PRO A 38 -21.41 6.43 -48.70
CA PRO A 38 -22.13 6.25 -47.45
C PRO A 38 -21.17 5.73 -46.35
N PRO A 39 -21.37 6.11 -45.08
CA PRO A 39 -20.49 5.67 -44.00
C PRO A 39 -20.55 4.15 -43.85
N ALA A 40 -19.38 3.51 -43.85
CA ALA A 40 -19.25 2.09 -43.58
C ALA A 40 -19.64 1.81 -42.12
N GLU A 41 -20.61 0.93 -41.92
CA GLU A 41 -21.06 0.50 -40.61
C GLU A 41 -19.98 -0.36 -39.94
N ALA A 42 -19.60 0.02 -38.72
CA ALA A 42 -18.65 -0.71 -37.90
C ALA A 42 -19.28 -2.03 -37.42
N GLY A 43 -18.82 -3.16 -37.96
CA GLY A 43 -19.11 -4.48 -37.41
C GLY A 43 -18.34 -4.72 -36.09
N PRO A 44 -18.84 -5.59 -35.19
CA PRO A 44 -18.13 -5.98 -33.98
C PRO A 44 -17.02 -7.02 -34.28
N ASP A 45 -15.99 -7.04 -33.44
CA ASP A 45 -14.93 -8.07 -33.33
C ASP A 45 -13.78 -8.07 -34.35
N ALA A 46 -12.92 -7.05 -34.29
CA ALA A 46 -11.52 -7.17 -34.72
C ALA A 46 -10.60 -6.71 -33.60
N ALA A 47 -10.14 -7.67 -32.78
CA ALA A 47 -8.98 -7.46 -31.93
C ALA A 47 -7.75 -7.14 -32.80
N PRO A 48 -6.86 -6.21 -32.39
CA PRO A 48 -5.65 -5.92 -33.15
C PRO A 48 -4.77 -7.18 -33.23
N PRO A 49 -4.04 -7.38 -34.35
CA PRO A 49 -3.11 -8.51 -34.47
C PRO A 49 -2.02 -8.41 -33.40
N ALA A 50 -1.72 -9.55 -32.76
CA ALA A 50 -0.59 -9.65 -31.83
C ALA A 50 0.73 -9.32 -32.56
N PRO A 51 1.72 -8.72 -31.88
CA PRO A 51 3.03 -8.51 -32.48
C PRO A 51 3.66 -9.86 -32.84
N GLU A 52 4.11 -10.01 -34.09
CA GLU A 52 4.75 -11.23 -34.55
C GLU A 52 6.05 -11.46 -33.77
N GLY A 53 6.14 -12.59 -33.08
CA GLY A 53 7.36 -13.02 -32.37
C GLY A 53 7.17 -13.65 -30.99
N PHE A 54 5.94 -13.75 -30.45
CA PHE A 54 5.71 -14.45 -29.19
C PHE A 54 5.20 -15.88 -29.45
N ASP A 55 6.10 -16.87 -29.38
CA ASP A 55 5.72 -18.29 -29.38
C ASP A 55 5.22 -18.67 -27.98
N PRO A 56 3.92 -19.00 -27.80
CA PRO A 56 3.34 -19.31 -26.50
C PRO A 56 3.82 -20.65 -25.90
N ASN A 57 4.58 -21.46 -26.66
CA ASN A 57 5.15 -22.72 -26.21
C ASN A 57 6.68 -22.69 -26.14
N ALA A 58 7.34 -21.61 -26.57
CA ALA A 58 8.78 -21.44 -26.38
C ALA A 58 9.04 -21.06 -24.91
N MET A 59 9.49 -22.02 -24.12
CA MET A 59 10.10 -21.73 -22.83
C MET A 59 11.36 -20.87 -23.07
N PRO A 60 11.53 -19.71 -22.42
CA PRO A 60 12.80 -19.01 -22.50
C PRO A 60 13.88 -19.89 -21.86
N ASP A 61 14.99 -20.10 -22.57
CA ASP A 61 16.24 -20.56 -21.97
C ASP A 61 16.51 -19.72 -20.73
N ALA A 62 16.54 -20.40 -19.58
CA ALA A 62 16.78 -19.81 -18.29
C ALA A 62 18.19 -19.19 -18.30
N LEU A 63 18.24 -17.86 -18.42
CA LEU A 63 19.38 -17.11 -17.92
C LEU A 63 19.44 -17.37 -16.41
N ALA A 64 20.43 -18.15 -16.00
CA ALA A 64 20.73 -18.42 -14.60
C ALA A 64 20.87 -17.11 -13.80
N PRO A 65 20.46 -17.07 -12.52
CA PRO A 65 20.63 -15.90 -11.69
C PRO A 65 22.11 -15.79 -11.28
N VAL A 66 22.80 -14.77 -11.77
CA VAL A 66 24.06 -14.32 -11.15
C VAL A 66 23.74 -13.12 -10.27
N ASP A 67 24.01 -13.27 -8.98
CA ASP A 67 23.87 -12.26 -7.92
C ASP A 67 22.44 -11.92 -7.44
N ALA A 68 21.70 -12.94 -7.00
CA ALA A 68 20.73 -12.74 -5.93
C ALA A 68 21.51 -12.64 -4.58
N PRO A 69 21.37 -11.56 -3.79
CA PRO A 69 21.87 -11.57 -2.42
C PRO A 69 21.25 -12.75 -1.67
N PRO A 70 21.96 -13.39 -0.72
CA PRO A 70 21.43 -14.55 -0.01
C PRO A 70 20.10 -14.16 0.61
N VAL A 71 19.05 -14.83 0.15
CA VAL A 71 17.79 -14.96 0.89
C VAL A 71 18.20 -15.30 2.32
N ALA A 72 17.92 -14.39 3.26
CA ALA A 72 17.98 -14.72 4.67
C ALA A 72 17.11 -15.96 4.83
N GLU A 73 17.75 -17.09 5.15
CA GLU A 73 17.05 -18.35 5.35
C GLU A 73 15.88 -18.10 6.31
N PRO A 74 14.72 -18.74 6.12
CA PRO A 74 13.75 -18.75 7.20
C PRO A 74 14.48 -19.36 8.39
N ALA A 75 14.71 -18.55 9.44
CA ALA A 75 15.31 -19.05 10.66
C ALA A 75 14.60 -20.35 11.00
N GLY A 76 15.33 -21.48 10.87
CA GLY A 76 14.76 -22.79 11.07
C GLY A 76 14.03 -22.79 12.40
N PHE A 77 12.87 -23.44 12.45
CA PHE A 77 12.13 -23.61 13.70
C PHE A 77 13.10 -24.13 14.75
N ASN A 78 13.53 -23.25 15.66
CA ASN A 78 14.44 -23.60 16.72
C ASN A 78 13.56 -24.12 17.87
N PRO A 79 13.53 -25.44 18.15
CA PRO A 79 12.66 -26.00 19.18
C PRO A 79 13.00 -25.50 20.59
N ASN A 80 14.15 -24.81 20.77
CA ASN A 80 14.54 -24.17 22.01
C ASN A 80 14.19 -22.67 22.08
N VAL A 81 13.64 -22.08 21.01
CA VAL A 81 13.09 -20.72 21.05
C VAL A 81 11.58 -20.85 21.30
N PRO A 82 11.05 -20.34 22.42
CA PRO A 82 9.61 -20.37 22.65
C PRO A 82 8.91 -19.60 21.53
N PRO A 83 7.77 -20.09 21.02
CA PRO A 83 7.01 -19.38 19.99
C PRO A 83 6.68 -17.97 20.48
N VAL A 84 6.85 -16.98 19.60
CA VAL A 84 6.41 -15.61 19.91
C VAL A 84 4.92 -15.66 20.27
N PRO A 85 4.50 -15.04 21.39
CA PRO A 85 3.11 -15.05 21.78
C PRO A 85 2.27 -14.40 20.68
N ALA A 86 1.14 -15.01 20.34
CA ALA A 86 0.19 -14.46 19.38
C ALA A 86 -0.22 -13.04 19.82
N PRO A 87 -0.42 -12.10 18.87
CA PRO A 87 -0.76 -10.71 19.21
C PRO A 87 -2.09 -10.58 19.98
N ASP A 88 -2.96 -11.60 19.89
CA ASP A 88 -4.26 -11.66 20.56
C ASP A 88 -4.30 -12.64 21.75
N ALA A 89 -3.16 -13.19 22.17
CA ALA A 89 -3.14 -14.04 23.37
C ALA A 89 -3.46 -13.14 24.59
N PRO A 90 -4.54 -13.42 25.35
CA PRO A 90 -4.73 -12.74 26.62
C PRO A 90 -3.47 -12.96 27.46
N PRO A 91 -3.00 -11.94 28.21
CA PRO A 91 -1.84 -12.12 29.07
C PRO A 91 -2.06 -13.37 29.94
N PRO A 92 -1.00 -14.16 30.23
CA PRO A 92 -1.14 -15.29 31.13
C PRO A 92 -1.85 -14.79 32.38
N ALA A 93 -2.98 -15.42 32.73
CA ALA A 93 -3.69 -15.07 33.94
C ALA A 93 -2.67 -15.05 35.09
N PRO A 94 -2.72 -14.04 36.00
CA PRO A 94 -1.83 -14.06 37.14
C PRO A 94 -1.97 -15.43 37.80
N VAL A 95 -0.84 -16.13 37.94
CA VAL A 95 -0.79 -17.38 38.72
C VAL A 95 -1.50 -17.09 40.03
N GLY A 96 -2.54 -17.87 40.32
CA GLY A 96 -3.53 -17.54 41.34
C GLY A 96 -2.86 -17.05 42.62
N PHE A 97 -3.21 -15.83 43.04
CA PHE A 97 -2.80 -15.33 44.34
C PHE A 97 -3.43 -16.26 45.38
N ASP A 98 -2.63 -17.15 45.98
CA ASP A 98 -3.07 -17.92 47.13
C ASP A 98 -3.24 -16.93 48.29
N PRO A 99 -4.48 -16.69 48.77
CA PRO A 99 -4.73 -15.70 49.80
C PRO A 99 -4.11 -16.05 51.16
N ASN A 100 -3.53 -17.25 51.32
CA ASN A 100 -2.87 -17.71 52.54
C ASN A 100 -1.33 -17.69 52.47
N VAL A 101 -0.72 -17.31 51.34
CA VAL A 101 0.74 -17.18 51.25
C VAL A 101 1.12 -15.70 51.39
N PRO A 102 1.77 -15.28 52.49
CA PRO A 102 2.22 -13.90 52.63
C PRO A 102 3.30 -13.62 51.56
N PRO A 103 3.26 -12.46 50.89
CA PRO A 103 4.31 -12.09 49.95
C PRO A 103 5.67 -12.04 50.66
N PRO A 104 6.77 -12.40 49.97
CA PRO A 104 8.11 -12.29 50.54
C PRO A 104 8.39 -10.82 50.90
N ALA A 105 8.97 -10.59 52.08
CA ALA A 105 9.16 -9.28 52.68
C ALA A 105 10.05 -8.31 51.87
N ASP A 106 10.75 -8.82 50.85
CA ASP A 106 11.70 -8.07 50.01
C ASP A 106 11.18 -7.82 48.57
N ALA A 107 9.92 -8.16 48.26
CA ALA A 107 9.35 -7.90 46.94
C ALA A 107 9.05 -6.40 46.76
N GLN A 108 9.98 -5.69 46.14
CA GLN A 108 9.71 -4.36 45.58
C GLN A 108 8.62 -4.47 44.51
N PRO A 109 7.70 -3.48 44.37
CA PRO A 109 6.79 -3.44 43.23
C PRO A 109 7.61 -3.42 41.94
N ILE A 110 7.62 -4.53 41.22
CA ILE A 110 8.11 -4.57 39.84
C ILE A 110 7.08 -3.80 39.01
N GLU A 111 7.38 -2.53 38.77
CA GLU A 111 6.58 -1.68 37.91
C GLU A 111 6.55 -2.35 36.53
N ALA A 112 5.35 -2.73 36.10
CA ALA A 112 5.17 -3.35 34.80
C ALA A 112 5.76 -2.43 33.72
N PRO A 113 6.48 -2.97 32.72
CA PRO A 113 6.95 -2.15 31.62
C PRO A 113 5.76 -1.39 31.03
N PRO A 114 5.94 -0.11 30.66
CA PRO A 114 4.86 0.66 30.06
C PRO A 114 4.33 -0.11 28.85
N ALA A 115 3.02 -0.35 28.81
CA ALA A 115 2.39 -0.94 27.64
C ALA A 115 2.82 -0.15 26.40
N PRO A 116 3.11 -0.81 25.27
CA PRO A 116 3.41 -0.09 24.04
C PRO A 116 2.27 0.91 23.80
N LYS A 117 2.60 2.19 23.61
CA LYS A 117 1.60 3.17 23.20
C LYS A 117 1.10 2.74 21.83
N ALA A 118 -0.06 2.09 21.79
CA ALA A 118 -0.85 2.04 20.58
C ALA A 118 -1.19 3.50 20.28
N TYR A 119 -0.47 4.10 19.33
CA TYR A 119 -1.05 5.20 18.58
C TYR A 119 -2.26 4.56 17.91
N SER A 120 -3.44 4.76 18.50
CA SER A 120 -4.68 4.21 17.95
C SER A 120 -5.00 5.02 16.69
N VAL A 121 -4.36 4.65 15.58
CA VAL A 121 -4.65 5.24 14.28
C VAL A 121 -6.07 4.83 13.93
N ASN A 122 -6.93 5.82 13.68
CA ASN A 122 -8.27 5.57 13.20
C ASN A 122 -8.24 5.26 11.70
N TRP A 123 -8.00 3.98 11.37
CA TRP A 123 -7.92 3.51 10.00
C TRP A 123 -9.20 3.69 9.20
N ASP A 124 -10.38 3.72 9.83
CA ASP A 124 -11.63 4.03 9.14
C ASP A 124 -11.67 5.48 8.68
N ALA A 125 -11.18 6.41 9.49
CA ALA A 125 -11.10 7.82 9.11
C ALA A 125 -10.12 8.03 7.93
N ILE A 126 -9.02 7.27 7.90
CA ILE A 126 -8.09 7.26 6.78
C ILE A 126 -8.75 6.63 5.55
N ALA A 127 -9.39 5.46 5.68
CA ALA A 127 -10.08 4.81 4.56
C ALA A 127 -11.23 5.67 4.00
N GLN A 128 -11.93 6.40 4.86
CA GLN A 128 -12.96 7.36 4.44
C GLN A 128 -12.37 8.50 3.60
N CYS A 129 -11.14 8.91 3.90
CA CYS A 129 -10.42 9.91 3.12
C CYS A 129 -9.86 9.35 1.80
N GLU A 130 -9.30 8.14 1.84
CA GLU A 130 -8.58 7.51 0.74
C GLU A 130 -9.52 6.92 -0.32
N SER A 131 -10.55 6.18 0.10
CA SER A 131 -11.45 5.44 -0.78
C SER A 131 -12.93 5.77 -0.61
N GLY A 132 -13.25 6.75 0.25
CA GLY A 132 -14.63 6.99 0.66
C GLY A 132 -15.18 5.90 1.58
N GLY A 133 -14.32 5.07 2.18
CA GLY A 133 -14.69 3.97 3.08
C GLY A 133 -14.96 2.65 2.37
N ASN A 134 -14.71 2.57 1.06
CA ASN A 134 -14.86 1.34 0.29
C ASN A 134 -13.60 0.48 0.40
N TRP A 135 -13.68 -0.60 1.19
CA TRP A 135 -12.56 -1.53 1.40
C TRP A 135 -12.31 -2.49 0.24
N GLY A 136 -13.26 -2.65 -0.68
CA GLY A 136 -13.15 -3.52 -1.85
C GLY A 136 -12.84 -2.77 -3.15
N ILE A 137 -12.42 -1.51 -3.07
CA ILE A 137 -12.23 -0.69 -4.27
C ILE A 137 -10.99 -1.13 -5.07
N ASN A 138 -11.15 -1.17 -6.38
CA ASN A 138 -10.06 -1.22 -7.35
C ASN A 138 -10.51 -0.51 -8.62
N THR A 139 -10.01 0.70 -8.85
CA THR A 139 -10.37 1.52 -10.02
C THR A 139 -9.42 1.34 -11.20
N GLY A 140 -8.40 0.49 -11.07
CA GLY A 140 -7.34 0.35 -12.07
C GLY A 140 -6.29 1.47 -12.04
N ASN A 141 -6.25 2.31 -11.01
CA ASN A 141 -5.27 3.39 -10.84
C ASN A 141 -3.93 2.93 -10.21
N GLY A 142 -3.73 1.62 -10.04
CA GLY A 142 -2.55 1.04 -9.39
C GLY A 142 -2.62 0.94 -7.86
N PHE A 143 -3.71 1.43 -7.25
CA PHE A 143 -4.00 1.30 -5.83
C PHE A 143 -5.24 0.44 -5.61
N SER A 144 -5.31 -0.18 -4.44
CA SER A 144 -6.40 -1.10 -4.11
C SER A 144 -6.75 -1.06 -2.63
N GLY A 145 -8.02 -1.38 -2.34
CA GLY A 145 -8.53 -1.49 -0.98
C GLY A 145 -8.83 -0.14 -0.31
N GLY A 146 -9.31 -0.21 0.93
CA GLY A 146 -9.78 0.95 1.68
C GLY A 146 -8.69 1.98 1.98
N LEU A 147 -7.46 1.50 2.14
CA LEU A 147 -6.30 2.33 2.48
C LEU A 147 -5.40 2.62 1.26
N GLN A 148 -5.88 2.31 0.05
CA GLN A 148 -5.21 2.59 -1.21
C GLN A 148 -3.76 2.06 -1.23
N PHE A 149 -3.59 0.75 -1.08
CA PHE A 149 -2.27 0.12 -1.18
C PHE A 149 -1.86 -0.10 -2.63
N THR A 150 -0.58 0.14 -2.94
CA THR A 150 0.05 -0.43 -4.14
C THR A 150 0.30 -1.92 -3.94
N ALA A 151 0.35 -2.69 -5.03
CA ALA A 151 0.64 -4.13 -4.96
C ALA A 151 2.01 -4.44 -4.34
N SER A 152 3.02 -3.59 -4.57
CA SER A 152 4.36 -3.74 -4.00
C SER A 152 4.35 -3.51 -2.49
N THR A 153 3.75 -2.42 -2.01
CA THR A 153 3.65 -2.13 -0.57
C THR A 153 2.82 -3.18 0.16
N TRP A 154 1.71 -3.61 -0.43
CA TRP A 154 0.87 -4.68 0.11
C TRP A 154 1.70 -5.95 0.41
N ARG A 155 2.41 -6.44 -0.61
CA ARG A 155 3.21 -7.66 -0.50
C ARG A 155 4.42 -7.50 0.42
N ALA A 156 5.10 -6.36 0.35
CA ALA A 156 6.26 -6.06 1.21
C ALA A 156 5.89 -6.03 2.71
N ASN A 157 4.63 -5.73 3.03
CA ASN A 157 4.14 -5.65 4.40
C ASN A 157 3.32 -6.88 4.82
N GLY A 158 3.50 -7.99 4.10
CA GLY A 158 2.95 -9.30 4.46
C GLY A 158 1.51 -9.52 4.01
N GLY A 159 1.00 -8.72 3.09
CA GLY A 159 -0.28 -8.97 2.43
C GLY A 159 -0.16 -10.02 1.33
N THR A 160 -1.14 -10.91 1.24
CA THR A 160 -1.24 -11.91 0.15
C THR A 160 -2.27 -11.52 -0.88
N GLY A 161 -2.10 -11.92 -2.13
CA GLY A 161 -3.02 -11.53 -3.21
C GLY A 161 -3.05 -10.02 -3.41
N SER A 162 -4.24 -9.43 -3.34
CA SER A 162 -4.47 -8.00 -3.58
C SER A 162 -5.37 -7.39 -2.49
N ALA A 163 -5.11 -6.15 -2.09
CA ALA A 163 -5.75 -5.53 -0.93
C ALA A 163 -7.29 -5.46 -1.06
N GLN A 164 -7.84 -5.21 -2.25
CA GLN A 164 -9.29 -5.15 -2.46
C GLN A 164 -10.02 -6.48 -2.22
N SER A 165 -9.30 -7.60 -2.27
CA SER A 165 -9.84 -8.94 -2.00
C SER A 165 -9.64 -9.38 -0.56
N ALA A 166 -8.86 -8.62 0.22
CA ALA A 166 -8.63 -8.86 1.63
C ALA A 166 -9.74 -8.22 2.48
N SER A 167 -10.02 -8.80 3.64
CA SER A 167 -10.92 -8.19 4.62
C SER A 167 -10.38 -6.84 5.08
N ARG A 168 -11.27 -6.00 5.60
CA ARG A 168 -10.90 -4.73 6.23
C ARG A 168 -9.84 -4.94 7.32
N GLU A 169 -10.02 -5.95 8.16
CA GLU A 169 -9.13 -6.27 9.28
C GLU A 169 -7.73 -6.68 8.79
N GLU A 170 -7.67 -7.44 7.70
CA GLU A 170 -6.41 -7.82 7.07
C GLU A 170 -5.70 -6.62 6.44
N GLN A 171 -6.46 -5.70 5.84
CA GLN A 171 -5.90 -4.44 5.34
C GLN A 171 -5.35 -3.57 6.46
N ILE A 172 -6.04 -3.50 7.60
CA ILE A 172 -5.57 -2.80 8.80
C ILE A 172 -4.31 -3.46 9.36
N ARG A 173 -4.26 -4.80 9.44
CA ARG A 173 -3.06 -5.53 9.87
C ARG A 173 -1.83 -5.17 9.02
N VAL A 174 -1.99 -5.11 7.71
CA VAL A 174 -0.91 -4.69 6.79
C VAL A 174 -0.59 -3.20 6.97
N ALA A 175 -1.59 -2.36 7.23
CA ALA A 175 -1.39 -0.94 7.50
C ALA A 175 -0.57 -0.69 8.77
N GLU A 176 -0.79 -1.48 9.82
CA GLU A 176 0.02 -1.43 11.05
C GLU A 176 1.49 -1.80 10.77
N ASN A 177 1.74 -2.74 9.86
CA ASN A 177 3.10 -3.07 9.44
C ASN A 177 3.76 -1.89 8.69
N VAL A 178 3.01 -1.21 7.82
CA VAL A 178 3.47 0.02 7.16
C VAL A 178 3.70 1.14 8.18
N LEU A 179 2.80 1.32 9.14
CA LEU A 179 2.93 2.31 10.20
C LEU A 179 4.21 2.12 11.01
N ARG A 180 4.56 0.88 11.34
CA ARG A 180 5.82 0.58 12.06
C ARG A 180 7.07 0.89 11.25
N SER A 181 7.04 0.73 9.93
CA SER A 181 8.21 0.91 9.06
C SER A 181 8.38 2.34 8.55
N GLN A 182 7.28 3.02 8.23
CA GLN A 182 7.26 4.31 7.54
C GLN A 182 6.59 5.42 8.36
N GLY A 183 5.90 5.06 9.45
CA GLY A 183 5.07 5.99 10.21
C GLY A 183 3.81 6.39 9.46
N ILE A 184 3.05 7.32 10.05
CA ILE A 184 1.79 7.82 9.48
C ILE A 184 2.00 8.60 8.16
N GLY A 185 3.26 8.96 7.86
CA GLY A 185 3.66 9.64 6.62
C GLY A 185 3.43 8.84 5.35
N ALA A 186 3.20 7.52 5.45
CA ALA A 186 2.74 6.70 4.32
C ALA A 186 1.35 7.14 3.79
N TRP A 187 0.56 7.84 4.63
CA TRP A 187 -0.70 8.50 4.25
C TRP A 187 -0.55 10.02 4.47
N PRO A 188 0.18 10.76 3.61
CA PRO A 188 0.58 12.13 3.90
C PRO A 188 -0.59 13.13 4.01
N VAL A 189 -1.70 12.88 3.29
CA VAL A 189 -2.87 13.76 3.27
C VAL A 189 -3.97 13.29 4.22
N CYS A 190 -4.20 11.98 4.25
CA CYS A 190 -5.29 11.36 4.99
C CYS A 190 -4.89 10.88 6.38
N GLY A 191 -3.61 10.59 6.62
CA GLY A 191 -3.11 10.09 7.91
C GLY A 191 -3.33 11.06 9.07
N ARG A 192 -3.37 12.37 8.82
CA ARG A 192 -3.73 13.39 9.82
C ARG A 192 -5.20 13.36 10.28
N ARG A 193 -6.05 12.58 9.61
CA ARG A 193 -7.48 12.44 9.93
C ARG A 193 -7.75 11.26 10.85
N GLY A 194 -6.75 10.40 11.07
CA GLY A 194 -6.84 9.22 11.92
C GLY A 194 -5.86 9.26 13.08
#